data_AF-A0A7M7PIT7-F1
#
_entry.id   AF-A0A7M7PIT7-F1
#
_cell.length_a   1.000
_cell.length_b   1.000
_cell.length_c   1.000
_cell.angle_alpha   90.00
_cell.angle_beta   90.00
_cell.angle_gamma   90.00
#
_symmetry.space_group_name_H-M   'P 1'
#
loop_
_entity.id
_entity.type
_entity.pdbx_description
1 polymer ?
#
loop_
_entity_poly.entity_id
_entity_poly.type
_entity_poly.pdbx_seq_one_letter_code
_entity_poly.pdbx_strand_id
1 'polypeptide(L)'
;MTYLNDVEEGGETAFPYADNATYSAEVAAENEPTTTDLKNHCHDANMVIHPAKGKTVMWYNHLVDPETGWLGAQDKYSLHGGCKVKRGVKWIANNWIAVDDIYSQQMEFHKKFCEARSTRIQASIDSTKR
;
A
#
# COMPACT_ATOMS: atom_id res chain seq x y z
N MET A 1 3.78 -1.53 -4.52
CA MET A 1 3.22 -1.17 -5.83
C MET A 1 4.35 -1.10 -6.86
N THR A 2 4.18 -1.75 -8.00
CA THR A 2 5.17 -1.82 -9.08
C THR A 2 4.61 -1.18 -10.35
N TYR A 3 5.40 -0.34 -11.01
CA TYR A 3 5.06 0.22 -12.33
C TYR A 3 5.43 -0.78 -13.44
N LEU A 4 4.45 -1.16 -14.26
CA LEU A 4 4.62 -2.21 -15.28
C LEU A 4 5.09 -1.67 -16.63
N ASN A 5 5.04 -0.35 -16.82
CA ASN A 5 5.51 0.34 -18.01
C ASN A 5 5.97 1.77 -17.68
N ASP A 6 6.69 2.37 -18.62
CA ASP A 6 6.95 3.81 -18.63
C ASP A 6 5.70 4.56 -19.10
N VAL A 7 5.46 5.75 -18.56
CA VAL A 7 4.32 6.62 -18.92
C VAL A 7 4.87 7.85 -19.61
N GLU A 8 4.26 8.26 -20.72
CA GLU A 8 4.75 9.37 -21.55
C GLU A 8 4.62 10.73 -20.86
N GLU A 9 3.49 10.98 -20.18
CA GLU A 9 3.27 12.21 -19.41
C GLU A 9 2.24 12.01 -18.29
N GLY A 10 2.57 12.47 -17.09
CA GLY A 10 1.74 12.34 -15.89
C GLY A 10 1.78 10.92 -15.29
N GLY A 11 0.72 10.54 -14.58
CA GLY A 11 0.59 9.20 -14.01
C GLY A 11 1.53 8.91 -12.82
N GLU A 12 2.04 9.93 -12.16
CA GLU A 12 2.80 9.83 -10.92
C GLU A 12 1.95 9.25 -9.78
N THR A 13 2.62 8.86 -8.70
CA THR A 13 1.98 8.58 -7.42
C THR A 13 2.36 9.68 -6.44
N ALA A 14 1.35 10.36 -5.92
CA ALA A 14 1.51 11.49 -5.02
C ALA A 14 1.17 11.07 -3.58
N PHE A 15 1.98 11.51 -2.63
CA PHE A 15 1.76 11.40 -1.18
C PHE A 15 1.65 12.83 -0.62
N PRO A 16 0.42 13.38 -0.48
CA PRO A 16 0.22 14.77 -0.09
C PRO A 16 0.88 15.12 1.24
N TYR A 17 0.86 14.19 2.19
CA TYR A 17 1.32 14.45 3.56
C TYR A 17 2.72 13.90 3.86
N ALA A 18 3.39 13.23 2.93
CA ALA A 18 4.71 12.65 3.18
C ALA A 18 5.70 13.69 3.73
N ASP A 19 6.51 13.28 4.71
CA ASP A 19 7.53 14.10 5.38
C ASP A 19 7.05 15.45 5.94
N ASN A 20 5.73 15.64 6.09
CA ASN A 20 5.20 16.84 6.72
C ASN A 20 5.56 16.82 8.23
N ALA A 21 5.98 17.96 8.76
CA ALA A 21 6.37 18.08 10.17
C ALA A 21 5.20 17.84 11.13
N THR A 22 3.97 18.15 10.69
CA THR A 22 2.76 17.95 11.49
C THR A 22 1.56 17.63 10.60
N TYR A 23 0.83 16.57 10.93
CA TYR A 23 -0.51 16.31 10.41
C TYR A 23 -1.53 16.95 11.36
N SER A 24 -2.25 17.96 10.91
CA SER A 24 -3.42 18.49 11.63
C SER A 24 -4.66 18.31 10.77
N ALA A 25 -5.76 17.91 11.42
CA ALA A 25 -7.04 17.70 10.73
C ALA A 25 -7.58 19.02 10.17
N GLU A 26 -7.22 20.13 10.81
CA GLU A 26 -7.52 21.49 10.38
C GLU A 26 -6.77 21.84 9.09
N VAL A 27 -5.46 21.57 8.99
CA VAL A 27 -4.70 21.80 7.74
C VAL A 27 -5.17 20.86 6.64
N ALA A 28 -5.53 19.61 6.97
CA ALA A 28 -6.13 18.71 5.99
C ALA A 28 -7.46 19.26 5.47
N ALA A 29 -8.33 19.78 6.34
CA ALA A 29 -9.63 20.34 5.98
C ALA A 29 -9.56 21.70 5.27
N GLU A 30 -8.59 22.55 5.64
CA GLU A 30 -8.34 23.86 5.02
C GLU A 30 -7.76 23.72 3.60
N ASN A 31 -7.02 22.64 3.34
CA ASN A 31 -6.52 22.30 2.01
C ASN A 31 -7.49 21.44 1.20
N GLU A 32 -8.72 21.18 1.67
CA GLU A 32 -9.73 20.59 0.82
C GLU A 32 -10.24 21.62 -0.21
N PRO A 33 -10.25 21.30 -1.53
CA PRO A 33 -10.18 19.96 -2.12
C PRO A 33 -8.79 19.53 -2.64
N THR A 34 -7.73 20.33 -2.46
CA THR A 34 -6.41 20.09 -3.08
C THR A 34 -5.72 18.83 -2.55
N THR A 35 -5.93 18.48 -1.29
CA THR A 35 -5.31 17.29 -0.66
C THR A 35 -5.99 15.96 -0.98
N THR A 36 -7.28 15.97 -1.34
CA THR A 36 -8.02 14.76 -1.76
C THR A 36 -8.20 14.65 -3.27
N ASP A 37 -8.22 15.77 -4.01
CA ASP A 37 -8.20 15.79 -5.48
C ASP A 37 -6.77 15.63 -6.02
N LEU A 38 -6.17 14.49 -5.67
CA LEU A 38 -4.85 14.08 -6.19
C LEU A 38 -4.87 13.77 -7.68
N LYS A 39 -6.01 13.93 -8.37
CA LYS A 39 -6.08 13.86 -9.83
C LYS A 39 -5.67 15.20 -10.44
N ASN A 40 -6.12 16.32 -9.87
CA ASN A 40 -5.89 17.66 -10.42
C ASN A 40 -4.80 18.45 -9.65
N HIS A 41 -4.62 18.17 -8.36
CA HIS A 41 -3.69 18.88 -7.45
C HIS A 41 -2.48 18.03 -7.05
N CYS A 42 -2.15 17.05 -7.88
CA CYS A 42 -1.20 16.01 -7.50
C CYS A 42 0.25 16.52 -7.31
N HIS A 43 0.60 17.64 -7.93
CA HIS A 43 1.92 18.27 -7.80
C HIS A 43 2.00 19.25 -6.63
N ASP A 44 0.88 19.49 -5.93
CA ASP A 44 0.86 20.23 -4.66
C ASP A 44 1.26 19.31 -3.49
N ALA A 45 1.40 18.01 -3.73
CA ALA A 45 1.82 17.02 -2.76
C ALA A 45 3.30 17.15 -2.38
N ASN A 46 3.61 16.84 -1.11
CA ASN A 46 4.98 16.88 -0.59
C ASN A 46 5.93 15.89 -1.30
N MET A 47 5.42 14.72 -1.68
CA MET A 47 6.21 13.71 -2.39
C MET A 47 5.46 13.21 -3.62
N VAL A 48 6.14 13.26 -4.77
CA VAL A 48 5.61 12.80 -6.07
C VAL A 48 6.61 11.83 -6.71
N ILE A 49 6.14 10.63 -7.02
CA ILE A 49 6.96 9.55 -7.56
C ILE A 49 6.61 9.33 -9.03
N HIS A 50 7.57 9.61 -9.92
CA HIS A 50 7.41 9.36 -11.35
C HIS A 50 7.42 7.85 -11.67
N PRO A 51 6.49 7.38 -12.52
CA PRO A 51 6.45 5.99 -12.96
C PRO A 51 7.68 5.69 -13.83
N ALA A 52 8.27 4.51 -13.62
CA ALA A 52 9.29 3.97 -14.50
C ALA A 52 9.18 2.45 -14.50
N LYS A 53 9.25 1.82 -15.67
CA LYS A 53 9.06 0.37 -15.81
C LYS A 53 9.99 -0.39 -14.86
N GLY A 54 9.41 -1.28 -14.06
CA GLY A 54 10.12 -2.11 -13.08
C GLY A 54 10.41 -1.42 -11.74
N LYS A 55 10.21 -0.10 -11.62
CA LYS A 55 10.32 0.59 -10.32
C LYS A 55 9.21 0.10 -9.39
N THR A 56 9.59 -0.22 -8.16
CA THR A 56 8.69 -0.67 -7.10
C THR A 56 8.81 0.26 -5.90
N VAL A 57 7.67 0.66 -5.37
CA VAL A 57 7.54 1.50 -4.17
C VAL A 57 6.77 0.71 -3.12
N MET A 58 7.24 0.74 -1.89
CA MET A 58 6.59 0.10 -0.74
C MET A 58 6.51 1.12 0.40
N TRP A 59 5.40 1.08 1.13
CA TRP A 59 5.15 1.88 2.32
C TRP A 59 4.28 1.07 3.29
N TYR A 60 4.21 1.51 4.54
CA TYR A 60 3.33 0.93 5.55
C TYR A 60 2.07 1.80 5.67
N ASN A 61 0.90 1.17 5.82
CA ASN A 61 -0.36 1.89 6.02
C ASN A 61 -0.69 2.11 7.51
N HIS A 62 0.09 1.53 8.40
CA HIS A 62 -0.11 1.57 9.85
C HIS A 62 1.22 1.84 10.54
N LEU A 63 1.13 2.49 11.69
CA LEU A 63 2.24 2.65 12.62
C LEU A 63 2.47 1.35 13.39
N VAL A 64 3.59 1.27 14.08
CA VAL A 64 3.84 0.23 15.08
C VAL A 64 3.24 0.67 16.40
N ASP A 65 2.46 -0.19 17.04
CA ASP A 65 2.02 0.03 18.41
C ASP A 65 3.25 -0.04 19.34
N PRO A 66 3.59 1.03 20.08
CA PRO A 66 4.79 1.06 20.91
C PRO A 66 4.73 0.14 22.14
N GLU A 67 3.53 -0.25 22.59
CA GLU A 67 3.36 -1.14 23.74
C GLU A 67 3.49 -2.60 23.34
N THR A 68 2.86 -2.98 22.22
CA THR A 68 2.79 -4.38 21.78
C THR A 68 3.86 -4.75 20.74
N GLY A 69 4.44 -3.76 20.04
CA GLY A 69 5.31 -3.98 18.89
C GLY A 69 4.59 -4.55 17.66
N TRP A 70 3.25 -4.56 17.67
CA TRP A 70 2.42 -5.11 16.60
C TRP A 70 1.84 -4.00 15.70
N LEU A 71 0.83 -4.34 14.91
CA LEU A 71 0.10 -3.40 14.05
C LEU A 71 -0.63 -2.36 14.91
N GLY A 72 -0.24 -1.10 14.78
CA GLY A 72 -0.85 0.03 15.46
C GLY A 72 -1.88 0.76 14.60
N ALA A 73 -2.17 2.01 14.97
CA ALA A 73 -3.13 2.86 14.28
C ALA A 73 -2.73 3.13 12.81
N GLN A 74 -3.74 3.45 11.98
CA GLN A 74 -3.51 3.84 10.59
C GLN A 74 -2.60 5.07 10.50
N ASP A 75 -1.60 5.00 9.63
CA ASP A 75 -0.68 6.09 9.37
C ASP A 75 -1.33 7.07 8.39
N LYS A 76 -1.72 8.26 8.87
CA LYS A 76 -2.35 9.29 8.04
C LYS A 76 -1.40 9.88 6.99
N TYR A 77 -0.09 9.77 7.21
CA TYR A 77 0.93 10.22 6.26
C TYR A 77 1.05 9.26 5.06
N SER A 78 0.48 8.06 5.15
CA SER A 78 0.44 7.09 4.05
C SER A 78 -0.66 7.38 3.02
N LEU A 79 -1.42 8.48 3.17
CA LEU A 79 -2.39 8.90 2.15
C LEU A 79 -1.66 9.06 0.82
N HIS A 80 -2.19 8.45 -0.23
CA HIS A 80 -1.61 8.51 -1.55
C HIS A 80 -2.68 8.42 -2.63
N GLY A 81 -2.33 8.91 -3.81
CA GLY A 81 -3.20 8.90 -4.97
C GLY A 81 -2.42 8.85 -6.28
N GLY A 82 -3.15 8.55 -7.35
CA GLY A 82 -2.59 8.60 -8.70
C GLY A 82 -2.88 9.94 -9.37
N CYS A 83 -1.83 10.62 -9.83
CA CYS A 83 -1.95 11.76 -10.73
C CYS A 83 -2.69 11.37 -12.01
N LYS A 84 -3.35 12.35 -12.64
CA LYS A 84 -3.92 12.18 -13.98
C LYS A 84 -2.82 11.78 -14.98
N VAL A 85 -3.10 10.75 -15.79
CA VAL A 85 -2.28 10.45 -16.98
C VAL A 85 -2.64 11.48 -18.06
N LYS A 86 -1.65 12.23 -18.53
CA LYS A 86 -1.84 13.25 -19.57
C LYS A 86 -1.63 12.67 -20.96
N ARG A 87 -0.65 11.77 -21.13
CA ARG A 87 -0.39 11.03 -22.38
C ARG A 87 0.06 9.60 -22.11
N GLY A 88 -0.31 8.69 -23.01
CA GLY A 88 -0.03 7.26 -22.90
C GLY A 88 -1.00 6.51 -21.98
N VAL A 89 -0.53 5.41 -21.39
CA VAL A 89 -1.29 4.56 -20.46
C VAL A 89 -0.40 4.18 -19.28
N LYS A 90 -1.00 4.03 -18.08
CA LYS A 90 -0.30 3.59 -16.87
C LYS A 90 -0.81 2.22 -16.45
N TRP A 91 0.10 1.26 -16.33
CA TRP A 91 -0.14 -0.07 -15.77
C TRP A 91 0.63 -0.23 -14.46
N ILE A 92 -0.07 -0.71 -13.43
CA ILE A 92 0.51 -0.98 -12.10
C ILE A 92 0.07 -2.34 -11.58
N ALA A 93 0.90 -2.92 -10.71
CA ALA A 93 0.53 -4.07 -9.89
C ALA A 93 0.71 -3.74 -8.40
N ASN A 94 -0.33 -4.01 -7.61
CA ASN A 94 -0.31 -3.82 -6.17
C ASN A 94 -0.30 -5.18 -5.48
N ASN A 95 0.58 -5.32 -4.49
CA ASN A 95 0.59 -6.45 -3.59
C ASN A 95 0.33 -5.93 -2.18
N TRP A 96 -0.77 -6.37 -1.57
CA TRP A 96 -1.13 -6.01 -0.21
C TRP A 96 -0.72 -7.14 0.73
N ILE A 97 0.07 -6.78 1.74
CA ILE A 97 0.40 -7.67 2.85
C ILE A 97 -0.64 -7.41 3.93
N ALA A 98 -1.64 -8.28 4.01
CA ALA A 98 -2.70 -8.17 5.00
C ALA A 98 -2.24 -8.77 6.34
N VAL A 99 -2.43 -8.01 7.41
CA VAL A 99 -2.14 -8.41 8.79
C VAL A 99 -3.33 -8.00 9.65
N ASP A 100 -3.79 -8.91 10.51
CA ASP A 100 -4.82 -8.67 11.52
C ASP A 100 -4.24 -7.82 12.66
N ASP A 101 -5.00 -6.81 13.10
CA ASP A 101 -4.59 -5.93 14.21
C ASP A 101 -4.57 -6.66 15.54
N ILE A 102 -5.26 -7.80 15.65
CA ILE A 102 -5.23 -8.68 16.81
C ILE A 102 -4.22 -9.81 16.55
N TYR A 103 -3.06 -9.70 17.18
CA TYR A 103 -1.95 -10.66 17.05
C TYR A 103 -2.38 -12.13 17.18
N SER A 104 -3.20 -12.45 18.18
CA SER A 104 -3.64 -13.83 18.43
C SER A 104 -4.47 -14.39 17.26
N GLN A 105 -5.34 -13.56 16.65
CA GLN A 105 -6.12 -13.95 15.49
C GLN A 105 -5.21 -14.19 14.28
N GLN A 106 -4.23 -13.30 14.05
CA GLN A 106 -3.25 -13.48 12.98
C GLN A 106 -2.47 -14.79 13.12
N MET A 107 -2.03 -15.13 14.34
CA MET A 107 -1.27 -16.35 14.61
C MET A 107 -2.12 -17.59 14.42
N GLU A 108 -3.37 -17.57 14.88
CA GLU A 108 -4.31 -18.66 14.69
C GLU A 108 -4.61 -18.90 13.20
N PHE A 109 -4.82 -17.82 12.44
CA PHE A 109 -4.99 -17.89 10.99
C PHE A 109 -3.78 -18.54 10.31
N HIS A 110 -2.56 -18.08 10.63
CA HIS A 110 -1.34 -18.64 10.06
C HIS A 110 -1.18 -20.12 10.37
N LYS A 111 -1.42 -20.52 11.63
CA LYS A 111 -1.34 -21.93 12.04
C LYS A 111 -2.29 -22.80 11.21
N LYS A 112 -3.58 -22.41 11.14
CA LYS A 112 -4.61 -23.14 10.37
C LYS A 112 -4.25 -23.21 8.88
N PHE A 113 -3.79 -22.11 8.31
CA PHE A 113 -3.42 -22.05 6.89
C PHE A 113 -2.22 -22.96 6.57
N CYS A 114 -1.17 -22.91 7.38
CA CYS A 114 0.02 -23.74 7.22
C CYS A 114 -0.27 -25.24 7.43
N GLU A 115 -1.09 -25.59 8.42
CA GLU A 115 -1.55 -26.96 8.66
C GLU A 115 -2.36 -27.48 7.46
N ALA A 116 -3.36 -26.73 6.99
CA ALA A 116 -4.19 -27.11 5.85
C ALA A 116 -3.36 -27.29 4.56
N ARG A 117 -2.37 -26.41 4.33
CA ARG A 117 -1.45 -26.53 3.19
C ARG A 117 -0.59 -27.78 3.28
N SER A 118 -0.06 -28.09 4.47
CA SER A 118 0.75 -29.29 4.70
C SER A 118 -0.05 -30.56 4.45
N THR A 119 -1.30 -30.63 4.93
CA THR A 119 -2.21 -31.76 4.67
C THR A 119 -2.52 -31.91 3.18
N ARG A 120 -2.75 -30.82 2.45
CA ARG A 120 -2.97 -30.88 0.98
C ARG A 120 -1.75 -31.37 0.23
N ILE A 121 -0.55 -30.93 0.60
CA ILE A 121 0.70 -31.39 -0.01
C ILE A 121 0.88 -32.89 0.25
N GLN A 122 0.66 -33.35 1.49
CA GLN A 122 0.76 -34.76 1.83
C GLN A 122 -0.23 -35.62 1.04
N ALA A 123 -1.50 -35.18 0.96
CA ALA A 123 -2.53 -35.86 0.17
C ALA A 123 -2.17 -35.93 -1.32
N SER A 124 -1.55 -34.88 -1.88
CA SER A 124 -1.06 -34.88 -3.26
C SER A 124 0.06 -35.91 -3.45
N ILE A 125 1.03 -35.95 -2.53
CA ILE A 125 2.15 -36.91 -2.59
C ILE A 125 1.63 -38.35 -2.53
N ASP A 126 0.68 -38.64 -1.64
CA ASP A 126 0.11 -39.98 -1.46
C ASP A 126 -0.75 -40.41 -2.67
N SER A 127 -1.31 -39.46 -3.42
CA SER A 127 -2.06 -39.73 -4.66
C SER A 127 -1.17 -40.09 -5.84
N THR A 128 0.06 -39.58 -5.89
CA THR A 128 1.04 -39.84 -6.97
C THR A 128 1.85 -41.12 -6.74
N LYS A 129 1.81 -41.68 -5.52
CA LYS A 129 2.48 -42.94 -5.15
C LYS A 129 1.64 -44.20 -5.42
N ARG A 130 0.44 -44.06 -6.00
CA ARG A 130 -0.43 -45.16 -6.41
C ARG A 130 -0.35 -45.42 -7.91
#